data_AF-A0A7S2CX42-F1
#
_entry.id   AF-A0A7S2CX42-F1
#
_cell.length_a   1.000
_cell.length_b   1.000
_cell.length_c   1.000
_cell.angle_alpha   90.00
_cell.angle_beta   90.00
_cell.angle_gamma   90.00
#
_symmetry.space_group_name_H-M   'P 1'
#
loop_
_entity.id
_entity.type
_entity.pdbx_description
1 polymer ?
#
loop_
_entity_poly.entity_id
_entity_poly.type
_entity_poly.pdbx_seq_one_letter_code
_entity_poly.pdbx_strand_id
1 'polypeptide(L)'
;ALGLSEDERSEKLNVIINKELADARRNYQQMAKLVLESRAKINKILLRLGESTAAAEEIGRDRSMPEQLAALKDELENFQKREEQRSIVIGAKKLAVQKLVTQLDEEVDADFATSEELSVAFEARLDMYHIDVQKEQQKRKQELLTVLNGC
;
A
#
# COMPACT_ATOMS: atom_id res chain seq x y z
N ALA A 1 8.31 -36.61 -52.01
CA ALA A 1 9.22 -35.89 -51.10
C ALA A 1 9.06 -34.41 -51.39
N LEU A 2 8.63 -33.61 -50.42
CA LEU A 2 8.51 -32.15 -50.57
C LEU A 2 9.90 -31.61 -50.90
N GLY A 3 10.14 -31.26 -52.17
CA GLY A 3 11.45 -31.00 -52.76
C GLY A 3 12.06 -29.67 -52.33
N LEU A 4 12.31 -29.52 -51.03
CA LEU A 4 13.12 -28.43 -50.48
C LEU A 4 14.54 -28.93 -50.30
N SER A 5 15.50 -28.14 -50.78
CA SER A 5 16.91 -28.33 -50.47
C SER A 5 17.15 -28.22 -48.95
N GLU A 6 18.25 -28.78 -48.48
CA GLU A 6 18.64 -28.68 -47.08
C GLU A 6 18.84 -27.22 -46.65
N ASP A 7 19.35 -26.39 -47.55
CA ASP A 7 19.53 -24.95 -47.34
C ASP A 7 18.20 -24.22 -47.18
N GLU A 8 17.20 -24.48 -48.05
CA GLU A 8 15.87 -23.87 -47.92
C GLU A 8 15.12 -24.33 -46.66
N ARG A 9 15.36 -25.56 -46.20
CA ARG A 9 14.81 -26.05 -44.93
C ARG A 9 15.47 -25.34 -43.75
N SER A 10 16.79 -25.19 -43.79
CA SER A 10 17.58 -24.48 -42.77
C SER A 10 17.18 -23.01 -42.69
N GLU A 11 17.01 -22.33 -43.83
CA GLU A 11 16.60 -20.94 -43.90
C GLU A 11 15.19 -20.73 -43.33
N LYS A 12 14.23 -21.59 -43.72
CA LYS A 12 12.87 -21.55 -43.15
C LYS A 12 12.86 -21.82 -41.65
N LEU A 13 13.69 -22.75 -41.17
CA LEU A 13 13.82 -23.03 -39.74
C LEU A 13 14.41 -21.82 -38.99
N ASN A 14 15.43 -21.17 -39.55
CA ASN A 14 16.05 -19.98 -38.98
C ASN A 14 15.06 -18.80 -38.90
N VAL A 15 14.19 -18.62 -39.90
CA VAL A 15 13.13 -17.61 -39.85
C VAL A 15 12.16 -17.89 -38.70
N ILE A 16 11.74 -19.15 -38.51
CA ILE A 16 10.86 -19.54 -37.39
C ILE A 16 11.56 -19.31 -36.05
N ILE A 17 12.80 -19.78 -35.90
CA ILE A 17 13.60 -19.62 -34.67
C ILE A 17 13.77 -18.13 -34.33
N ASN A 18 14.09 -17.28 -35.30
CA ASN A 18 14.25 -15.85 -35.09
C ASN A 18 12.94 -15.17 -34.65
N LYS A 19 11.80 -15.62 -35.20
CA LYS A 19 10.48 -15.13 -34.79
C LYS A 19 10.18 -15.52 -33.34
N GLU A 20 10.33 -16.80 -32.98
CA GLU A 20 10.11 -17.30 -31.63
C GLU A 20 11.05 -16.61 -30.61
N LEU A 21 12.31 -16.37 -30.97
CA LEU A 21 13.27 -15.61 -30.16
C LEU A 21 12.82 -14.16 -29.95
N ALA A 22 12.30 -13.50 -30.99
CA ALA A 22 11.78 -12.14 -30.88
C ALA A 22 10.54 -12.07 -29.98
N ASP A 23 9.62 -13.02 -30.12
CA ASP A 23 8.40 -13.11 -29.31
C ASP A 23 8.74 -13.43 -27.85
N ALA A 24 9.68 -14.36 -27.60
CA ALA A 24 10.17 -14.66 -26.25
C ALA A 24 10.83 -13.44 -25.59
N ARG A 25 11.66 -12.69 -26.32
CA ARG A 25 12.28 -11.45 -25.82
C ARG A 25 11.23 -10.39 -25.47
N ARG A 26 10.23 -10.21 -26.34
CA ARG A 26 9.13 -9.27 -26.10
C ARG A 26 8.33 -9.66 -24.86
N ASN A 27 8.00 -10.94 -24.70
CA ASN A 27 7.29 -11.45 -23.54
C ASN A 27 8.10 -11.24 -22.25
N TYR A 28 9.41 -11.53 -22.29
CA TYR A 28 10.28 -11.32 -21.14
C TYR A 28 10.36 -9.83 -20.74
N GLN A 29 10.48 -8.92 -21.71
CA GLN A 29 10.47 -7.47 -21.46
C GLN A 29 9.15 -7.00 -20.85
N GLN A 30 8.02 -7.51 -21.33
CA GLN A 30 6.70 -7.22 -20.76
C GLN A 30 6.60 -7.72 -19.32
N MET A 31 7.07 -8.94 -19.03
CA MET A 31 7.08 -9.47 -17.67
C MET A 31 7.98 -8.64 -16.74
N ALA A 32 9.16 -8.23 -17.20
CA ALA A 32 10.06 -7.35 -16.44
C ALA A 32 9.39 -6.02 -16.07
N LYS A 33 8.67 -5.43 -17.02
CA LYS A 33 7.89 -4.22 -16.76
C LYS A 33 6.82 -4.45 -15.69
N LEU A 34 6.07 -5.53 -15.79
CA LEU A 34 5.02 -5.86 -14.82
C LEU A 34 5.58 -6.13 -13.41
N VAL A 35 6.77 -6.72 -13.30
CA VAL A 35 7.46 -6.93 -12.01
C VAL A 35 7.78 -5.57 -11.36
N LEU A 36 8.38 -4.66 -12.12
CA LEU A 36 8.72 -3.32 -11.62
C LEU A 36 7.47 -2.53 -11.23
N GLU A 37 6.41 -2.57 -12.05
CA GLU A 37 5.13 -1.93 -11.74
C GLU A 37 4.48 -2.50 -10.47
N SER A 38 4.56 -3.82 -10.27
CA SER A 38 4.00 -4.49 -9.08
C SER A 38 4.79 -4.12 -7.83
N ARG A 39 6.13 -4.12 -7.90
CA ARG A 39 7.00 -3.68 -6.80
C ARG A 39 6.75 -2.21 -6.43
N ALA A 40 6.58 -1.34 -7.41
CA ALA A 40 6.29 0.07 -7.16
C ALA A 40 4.94 0.25 -6.43
N LYS A 41 3.91 -0.54 -6.78
CA LYS A 41 2.63 -0.53 -6.08
C LYS A 41 2.77 -1.01 -4.64
N ILE A 42 3.47 -2.12 -4.41
CA ILE A 42 3.73 -2.64 -3.06
C ILE A 42 4.51 -1.62 -2.22
N ASN A 43 5.55 -1.01 -2.78
CA ASN A 43 6.34 0.02 -2.10
C ASN A 43 5.49 1.22 -1.67
N LYS A 44 4.56 1.67 -2.51
CA LYS A 44 3.64 2.75 -2.15
C LYS A 44 2.77 2.38 -0.95
N ILE A 45 2.27 1.15 -0.90
CA ILE A 45 1.46 0.65 0.22
C ILE A 45 2.32 0.56 1.49
N LEU A 46 3.52 -0.03 1.39
CA LEU A 46 4.45 -0.17 2.51
C LEU A 46 4.80 1.19 3.12
N LEU A 47 5.07 2.21 2.29
CA LEU A 47 5.34 3.57 2.76
C LEU A 47 4.16 4.15 3.55
N ARG A 48 2.92 3.96 3.08
CA ARG A 48 1.73 4.39 3.83
C ARG A 48 1.59 3.65 5.16
N LEU A 49 1.90 2.36 5.17
CA LEU A 49 1.90 1.53 6.38
C LEU A 49 3.07 1.83 7.33
N GLY A 50 4.04 2.65 6.93
CA GLY A 50 5.27 2.91 7.69
C GLY A 50 6.22 1.71 7.75
N GLU A 51 6.17 0.85 6.73
CA GLU A 51 6.97 -0.38 6.63
C GLU A 51 8.13 -0.24 5.64
N SER A 52 9.14 -1.10 5.78
CA SER A 52 10.32 -1.08 4.91
C SER A 52 9.99 -1.50 3.48
N THR A 53 10.38 -0.68 2.50
CA THR A 53 10.22 -0.98 1.06
C THR A 53 11.16 -2.08 0.57
N ALA A 54 12.18 -2.44 1.35
CA ALA A 54 13.09 -3.55 0.99
C ALA A 54 12.34 -4.87 0.83
N ALA A 55 11.24 -5.06 1.58
CA ALA A 55 10.40 -6.25 1.49
C ALA A 55 9.90 -6.49 0.05
N ALA A 56 9.57 -5.45 -0.72
CA ALA A 56 9.07 -5.62 -2.09
C ALA A 56 10.13 -6.15 -3.06
N GLU A 57 11.41 -5.84 -2.81
CA GLU A 57 12.53 -6.31 -3.64
C GLU A 57 12.87 -7.78 -3.37
N GLU A 58 12.62 -8.23 -2.14
CA GLU A 58 12.84 -9.61 -1.73
C GLU A 58 11.78 -10.57 -2.28
N ILE A 59 10.58 -10.08 -2.63
CA ILE A 59 9.50 -10.91 -3.19
C ILE A 59 9.97 -11.56 -4.50
N GLY A 60 10.14 -12.88 -4.42
CA GLY A 60 10.51 -13.72 -5.55
C GLY A 60 11.93 -13.51 -6.08
N ARG A 61 12.83 -12.83 -5.35
CA ARG A 61 14.19 -12.49 -5.83
C ARG A 61 14.93 -13.65 -6.52
N ASP A 62 14.82 -14.85 -5.95
CA ASP A 62 15.52 -16.05 -6.44
C ASP A 62 14.63 -16.96 -7.33
N ARG A 63 13.46 -16.49 -7.76
CA ARG A 63 12.50 -17.23 -8.58
C ARG A 63 12.57 -16.84 -10.05
N SER A 64 12.00 -17.66 -10.93
CA SER A 64 11.83 -17.28 -12.34
C SER A 64 10.88 -16.08 -12.51
N MET A 65 10.96 -15.36 -13.63
CA MET A 65 10.10 -14.18 -13.87
C MET A 65 8.59 -14.45 -13.76
N PRO A 66 8.05 -15.58 -14.28
CA PRO A 66 6.63 -15.91 -14.09
C PRO A 66 6.28 -16.15 -12.61
N GLU A 67 7.15 -16.84 -11.86
CA GLU A 67 6.95 -17.10 -10.44
C GLU A 67 7.09 -15.82 -9.59
N GLN A 68 7.99 -14.92 -9.97
CA GLN A 68 8.10 -13.58 -9.40
C GLN A 68 6.80 -12.79 -9.57
N LEU A 69 6.23 -12.80 -10.78
CA LEU A 69 4.97 -12.12 -11.06
C LEU A 69 3.80 -12.72 -10.29
N ALA A 70 3.73 -14.04 -10.18
CA ALA A 70 2.70 -14.70 -9.37
C ALA A 70 2.82 -14.28 -7.89
N ALA A 71 4.02 -14.39 -7.32
CA ALA A 71 4.29 -14.00 -5.94
C ALA A 71 3.98 -12.51 -5.68
N LEU A 72 4.38 -11.62 -6.59
CA LEU A 72 4.10 -10.18 -6.46
C LEU A 72 2.61 -9.86 -6.55
N LYS A 73 1.83 -10.62 -7.33
CA LYS A 73 0.37 -10.45 -7.40
C LYS A 73 -0.29 -10.86 -6.09
N ASP A 74 0.08 -12.02 -5.57
CA ASP A 74 -0.46 -12.54 -4.31
C ASP A 74 -0.13 -11.60 -3.13
N GLU A 75 1.14 -11.15 -3.06
CA GLU A 75 1.58 -10.19 -2.04
C GLU A 75 0.90 -8.82 -2.21
N LEU A 76 0.77 -8.32 -3.43
CA LEU A 76 0.06 -7.07 -3.68
C LEU A 76 -1.38 -7.12 -3.17
N GLU A 77 -2.09 -8.22 -3.40
CA GLU A 77 -3.45 -8.41 -2.89
C GLU A 77 -3.48 -8.42 -1.35
N ASN A 78 -2.52 -9.09 -0.71
CA ASN A 78 -2.39 -9.10 0.74
C ASN A 78 -2.12 -7.71 1.32
N PHE A 79 -1.19 -6.96 0.71
CA PHE A 79 -0.88 -5.59 1.12
C PHE A 79 -2.06 -4.65 0.91
N GLN A 80 -2.81 -4.79 -0.19
CA GLN A 80 -4.03 -3.99 -0.44
C GLN A 80 -5.10 -4.25 0.62
N LYS A 81 -5.35 -5.51 0.98
CA LYS A 81 -6.29 -5.87 2.06
C LYS A 81 -5.85 -5.26 3.39
N ARG A 82 -4.55 -5.30 3.69
CA ARG A 82 -3.99 -4.70 4.90
C ARG A 82 -4.13 -3.17 4.89
N GLU A 83 -3.84 -2.52 3.76
CA GLU A 83 -4.00 -1.06 3.58
C GLU A 83 -5.46 -0.66 3.83
N GLU A 84 -6.41 -1.37 3.23
CA GLU A 84 -7.84 -1.12 3.41
C GLU A 84 -8.27 -1.27 4.87
N GLN A 85 -7.88 -2.36 5.53
CA GLN A 85 -8.17 -2.58 6.95
C GLN A 85 -7.62 -1.44 7.83
N ARG A 86 -6.37 -1.05 7.60
CA ARG A 86 -5.73 0.05 8.35
C ARG A 86 -6.41 1.38 8.08
N SER A 87 -6.80 1.65 6.83
CA SER A 87 -7.53 2.85 6.44
C SER A 87 -8.88 2.95 7.15
N ILE A 88 -9.59 1.83 7.31
CA ILE A 88 -10.87 1.79 8.04
C ILE A 88 -10.64 2.13 9.52
N VAL A 89 -9.66 1.47 10.17
CA VAL A 89 -9.37 1.68 11.60
C VAL A 89 -8.95 3.13 11.87
N ILE A 90 -7.99 3.64 11.11
CA ILE A 90 -7.48 5.01 11.28
C ILE A 90 -8.55 6.05 10.92
N GLY A 91 -9.32 5.81 9.85
CA GLY A 91 -10.45 6.66 9.49
C GLY A 91 -11.50 6.77 10.60
N ALA A 92 -11.84 5.64 11.24
CA ALA A 92 -12.76 5.63 12.37
C ALA A 92 -12.21 6.42 13.57
N LYS A 93 -10.91 6.29 13.88
CA LYS A 93 -10.25 7.03 14.95
C LYS A 93 -10.21 8.53 14.69
N LYS A 94 -9.86 8.95 13.46
CA LYS A 94 -9.91 10.36 13.04
C LYS A 94 -11.30 10.95 13.21
N LEU A 95 -12.34 10.21 12.80
CA LEU A 95 -13.72 10.65 12.95
C LEU A 95 -14.14 10.78 14.43
N ALA A 96 -13.69 9.85 15.29
CA ALA A 96 -13.95 9.93 16.72
C ALA A 96 -13.32 11.17 17.37
N VAL A 97 -12.04 11.42 17.06
CA VAL A 97 -11.33 12.63 17.48
C VAL A 97 -12.04 13.87 16.98
N GLN A 98 -12.38 13.93 15.68
CA GLN A 98 -13.04 15.09 15.09
C GLN A 98 -14.34 15.43 15.81
N LYS A 99 -15.17 14.43 16.12
CA LYS A 99 -16.41 14.65 16.88
C LYS A 99 -16.16 15.23 18.26
N LEU A 100 -15.15 14.74 18.98
CA LEU A 100 -14.83 15.24 20.32
C LEU A 100 -14.28 16.67 20.28
N VAL A 101 -13.39 16.96 19.34
CA VAL A 101 -12.80 18.29 19.17
C VAL A 101 -13.87 19.32 18.78
N THR A 102 -14.78 18.97 17.86
CA THR A 102 -15.93 19.82 17.51
C THR A 102 -16.87 20.04 18.69
N GLN A 103 -17.04 19.07 19.61
CA GLN A 103 -17.84 19.28 20.84
C GLN A 103 -17.18 20.28 21.81
N LEU A 104 -15.87 20.47 21.73
CA LEU A 104 -15.13 21.46 22.51
C LEU A 104 -15.06 22.83 21.83
N ASP A 105 -15.68 22.97 20.66
CA ASP A 105 -15.60 24.17 19.80
C ASP A 105 -14.15 24.49 19.38
N GLU A 106 -13.35 23.44 19.18
CA GLU A 106 -11.96 23.51 18.72
C GLU A 106 -11.83 22.96 17.29
N GLU A 107 -10.70 23.26 16.66
CA GLU A 107 -10.33 22.70 15.35
C GLU A 107 -9.40 21.49 15.51
N VAL A 108 -9.61 20.47 14.69
CA VAL A 108 -8.73 19.30 14.65
C VAL A 108 -7.38 19.71 14.08
N ASP A 109 -6.29 19.27 14.71
CA ASP A 109 -4.93 19.45 14.19
C ASP A 109 -4.85 19.04 12.71
N ALA A 110 -4.30 19.94 11.88
CA ALA A 110 -4.16 19.77 10.45
C ALA A 110 -3.37 18.50 10.08
N ASP A 111 -2.40 18.12 10.92
CA ASP A 111 -1.58 16.92 10.75
C ASP A 111 -2.44 15.65 10.83
N PHE A 112 -3.45 15.63 11.71
CA PHE A 112 -4.38 14.51 11.81
C PHE A 112 -5.49 14.57 10.75
N ALA A 113 -5.95 15.77 10.38
CA ALA A 113 -7.03 15.94 9.42
C ALA A 113 -6.63 15.48 8.00
N THR A 114 -5.42 15.81 7.55
CA THR A 114 -5.01 15.64 6.13
C THR A 114 -4.10 14.45 5.85
N SER A 115 -3.48 13.85 6.88
CA SER A 115 -2.51 12.77 6.68
C SER A 115 -3.11 11.51 6.06
N GLU A 116 -2.46 10.96 5.02
CA GLU A 116 -2.77 9.61 4.48
C GLU A 116 -1.97 8.49 5.17
N GLU A 117 -1.24 8.79 6.25
CA GLU A 117 -0.40 7.83 6.94
C GLU A 117 -1.27 6.75 7.62
N LEU A 118 -0.90 5.48 7.41
CA LEU A 118 -1.59 4.30 7.94
C LEU A 118 -0.74 3.51 8.95
N SER A 119 0.38 4.08 9.35
CA SER A 119 1.35 3.44 10.22
C SER A 119 0.82 3.20 11.64
N VAL A 120 1.38 2.21 12.33
CA VAL A 120 1.07 1.95 13.76
C VAL A 120 1.50 3.14 14.62
N ALA A 121 2.59 3.81 14.25
CA ALA A 121 3.05 5.01 14.93
C ALA A 121 2.05 6.17 14.79
N PHE A 122 1.49 6.38 13.60
CA PHE A 122 0.45 7.39 13.37
C PHE A 122 -0.82 7.09 14.16
N GLU A 123 -1.26 5.83 14.17
CA GLU A 123 -2.39 5.39 14.97
C GLU A 123 -2.17 5.65 16.48
N ALA A 124 -0.98 5.35 17.00
CA ALA A 124 -0.66 5.63 18.41
C ALA A 124 -0.69 7.14 18.72
N ARG A 125 -0.23 7.99 17.80
CA ARG A 125 -0.34 9.46 17.94
C ARG A 125 -1.80 9.92 17.94
N LEU A 126 -2.65 9.33 17.09
CA LEU A 126 -4.09 9.59 17.10
C LEU A 126 -4.76 9.16 18.41
N ASP A 127 -4.37 8.01 18.97
CA ASP A 127 -4.91 7.53 20.25
C ASP A 127 -4.52 8.46 21.41
N MET A 128 -3.27 8.92 21.42
CA MET A 128 -2.81 9.91 22.41
C MET A 128 -3.59 11.22 22.29
N TYR A 129 -3.75 11.73 21.07
CA TYR A 129 -4.52 12.94 20.83
C TYR A 129 -5.99 12.78 21.26
N HIS A 130 -6.60 11.64 20.96
CA HIS A 130 -7.95 11.30 21.42
C HIS A 130 -8.06 11.33 22.95
N ILE A 131 -7.10 10.73 23.66
CA ILE A 131 -7.06 10.72 25.13
C ILE A 131 -6.93 12.14 25.68
N ASP A 132 -6.10 12.98 25.08
CA ASP A 132 -5.88 14.35 25.57
C ASP A 132 -7.13 15.22 25.38
N VAL A 133 -7.82 15.10 24.24
CA VAL A 133 -9.11 15.76 23.99
C VAL A 133 -10.17 15.27 25.00
N GLN A 134 -10.21 13.98 25.33
CA GLN A 134 -11.13 13.46 26.35
C GLN A 134 -10.84 14.01 27.75
N LYS A 135 -9.55 14.14 28.12
CA LYS A 135 -9.17 14.73 29.42
C LYS A 135 -9.58 16.20 29.48
N GLU A 136 -9.39 16.96 28.42
CA GLU A 136 -9.81 18.37 28.35
C GLU A 136 -11.34 18.50 28.45
N GLN A 137 -12.09 17.62 27.78
CA GLN A 137 -13.54 17.56 27.93
C GLN A 137 -13.97 17.27 29.37
N GLN A 138 -13.33 16.31 30.05
CA GLN A 138 -13.62 16.00 31.45
C GLN A 138 -13.28 17.16 32.37
N LYS A 139 -12.15 17.84 32.13
CA LYS A 139 -11.71 18.99 32.90
C LYS A 139 -12.72 20.14 32.80
N ARG A 140 -13.13 20.54 31.59
CA ARG A 140 -14.16 21.57 31.39
C ARG A 140 -15.50 21.21 32.04
N LYS A 141 -15.88 19.93 31.98
CA LYS A 141 -17.09 19.44 32.64
C LYS A 141 -16.99 19.54 34.17
N GLN A 142 -15.84 19.23 34.75
CA GLN A 142 -15.62 19.38 36.20
C GLN A 142 -15.64 20.85 36.61
N GLU A 143 -14.96 21.72 35.88
CA GLU A 143 -14.95 23.17 36.13
C GLU A 143 -16.38 23.75 36.10
N LEU A 144 -17.19 23.36 35.10
CA LEU A 144 -18.57 23.80 34.98
C LEU A 144 -19.45 23.28 36.13
N LEU A 145 -19.26 22.03 36.58
CA LEU A 145 -19.95 21.49 37.77
C LEU A 145 -19.55 22.22 39.06
N THR A 146 -18.28 22.60 39.21
CA THR A 146 -17.82 23.38 40.37
C THR A 146 -18.47 24.76 40.38
N VAL A 147 -18.56 25.44 39.23
CA VAL A 147 -19.27 26.73 39.12
C VAL A 147 -20.75 26.59 39.47
N LEU A 148 -21.42 25.53 38.99
CA LEU A 148 -22.85 25.30 39.26
C LEU A 148 -23.15 24.96 40.73
N ASN A 149 -22.24 24.27 41.42
CA ASN A 149 -22.42 23.92 42.84
C ASN A 149 -21.94 25.02 43.81
N GLY A 150 -21.15 25.99 43.31
CA GLY A 150 -20.65 27.12 44.08
C GLY A 150 -21.54 28.38 44.03
N CYS A 151 -22.61 28.35 43.22
CA CYS A 151 -23.70 29.34 43.20
C CYS A 151 -24.90 28.79 43.97
#